data_AF-A0A2G9T771-F1
#
_entry.id   AF-A0A2G9T771-F1
#
_cell.length_a   1.000
_cell.length_b   1.000
_cell.length_c   1.000
_cell.angle_alpha   90.00
_cell.angle_beta   90.00
_cell.angle_gamma   90.00
#
_symmetry.space_group_name_H-M   'P 1'
#
loop_
_entity.id
_entity.type
_entity.pdbx_description
1 polymer ?
#
loop_
_entity_poly.entity_id
_entity_poly.type
_entity_poly.pdbx_seq_one_letter_code
_entity_poly.pdbx_strand_id
1 'polypeptide(L)'
;SATLPITYNCLEENLGVDRRVTRFVLPVGATINMDGTALYEAVAAIFIAQMNGVHLSFGQVVTVSLTATLASIGAASVPSAGLVTMLLVLTAVGLP
;
A
#
# COMPACT_ATOMS: atom_id res chain seq x y z
N SER A 1 3.21 -8.26 -10.10
CA SER A 1 4.18 -8.48 -11.20
C SER A 1 3.72 -9.48 -12.25
N ALA A 2 3.14 -10.63 -11.87
CA ALA A 2 2.64 -11.63 -12.85
C ALA A 2 1.53 -11.11 -13.80
N THR A 3 0.75 -10.12 -13.34
CA THR A 3 -0.33 -9.50 -14.13
C THR A 3 0.15 -8.39 -15.06
N LEU A 4 1.39 -7.91 -14.91
CA LEU A 4 1.92 -6.76 -15.64
C LEU A 4 1.87 -6.93 -17.17
N PRO A 5 2.22 -8.10 -17.76
CA PRO A 5 2.10 -8.31 -19.21
C PRO A 5 0.65 -8.20 -19.72
N ILE A 6 -0.34 -8.64 -18.94
CA ILE A 6 -1.75 -8.52 -19.30
C ILE A 6 -2.19 -7.05 -19.25
N THR A 7 -1.72 -6.29 -18.25
CA THR A 7 -1.98 -4.85 -18.14
C THR A 7 -1.41 -4.06 -19.33
N TYR A 8 -0.22 -4.43 -19.82
CA TYR A 8 0.34 -3.85 -21.05
C TYR A 8 -0.60 -4.03 -22.24
N ASN A 9 -1.07 -5.26 -22.51
CA ASN A 9 -1.95 -5.53 -23.64
C ASN A 9 -3.27 -4.77 -23.52
N CYS A 10 -3.88 -4.72 -22.33
CA CYS A 10 -5.10 -3.95 -22.13
C CYS A 10 -4.93 -2.45 -22.41
N LEU A 11 -3.80 -1.85 -22.00
CA LEU A 11 -3.57 -0.42 -22.21
C LEU A 11 -3.15 -0.08 -23.65
N GLU A 12 -2.30 -0.90 -24.26
CA GLU A 12 -1.80 -0.65 -25.62
C GLU A 12 -2.81 -1.07 -26.69
N GLU A 13 -3.45 -2.25 -26.57
CA GLU A 13 -4.31 -2.81 -27.61
C GLU A 13 -5.78 -2.42 -27.46
N ASN A 14 -6.33 -2.44 -26.23
CA ASN A 14 -7.76 -2.14 -26.02
C ASN A 14 -8.03 -0.64 -25.81
N LEU A 15 -7.11 0.07 -25.13
CA LEU A 15 -7.27 1.49 -24.78
C LEU A 15 -6.42 2.42 -25.65
N GLY A 16 -5.55 1.89 -26.53
CA GLY A 16 -4.78 2.67 -27.49
C GLY A 16 -3.76 3.64 -26.87
N VAL A 17 -3.30 3.38 -25.64
CA VAL A 17 -2.32 4.23 -24.95
C VAL A 17 -0.95 4.11 -25.62
N ASP A 18 -0.25 5.24 -25.79
CA ASP A 18 1.09 5.26 -26.40
C ASP A 18 2.06 4.38 -25.59
N ARG A 19 2.71 3.46 -26.29
CA ARG A 19 3.65 2.49 -25.75
C ARG A 19 4.85 3.12 -25.02
N ARG A 20 5.20 4.37 -25.33
CA ARG A 20 6.24 5.13 -24.59
C ARG A 20 5.77 5.47 -23.18
N VAL A 21 4.49 5.75 -22.99
CA VAL A 21 3.89 6.05 -21.68
C VAL A 21 3.77 4.77 -20.85
N THR A 22 3.18 3.71 -21.41
CA THR A 22 2.98 2.42 -20.70
C THR A 22 4.31 1.82 -20.25
N ARG A 23 5.35 1.86 -21.10
CA ARG A 23 6.67 1.30 -20.79
C ARG A 23 7.41 2.03 -19.68
N PHE A 24 7.06 3.28 -19.40
CA PHE A 24 7.63 4.03 -18.29
C PHE A 24 6.77 3.91 -17.03
N VAL A 25 5.46 4.16 -17.15
CA VAL A 25 4.57 4.29 -15.99
C VAL A 25 4.26 2.93 -15.36
N LEU A 26 4.02 1.87 -16.15
CA LEU A 26 3.59 0.58 -15.59
C LEU A 26 4.65 -0.11 -14.71
N PRO A 27 5.95 -0.15 -15.07
CA PRO A 27 6.97 -0.78 -14.21
C PRO A 27 7.17 0.00 -12.90
N VAL A 28 7.15 1.34 -12.99
CA VAL A 28 7.27 2.23 -11.82
C VAL A 28 6.04 2.07 -10.92
N GLY A 29 4.85 2.14 -11.50
CA GLY A 29 3.57 1.99 -10.80
C GLY A 29 3.42 0.61 -10.16
N ALA A 30 3.85 -0.47 -10.81
CA ALA A 30 3.76 -1.82 -10.24
C ALA A 30 4.55 -2.00 -8.93
N THR A 31 5.54 -1.14 -8.68
CA THR A 31 6.37 -1.17 -7.46
C THR A 31 5.89 -0.14 -6.43
N ILE A 32 5.56 1.07 -6.87
CA ILE A 32 5.25 2.20 -5.98
C ILE A 32 3.77 2.26 -5.63
N ASN A 33 2.89 1.86 -6.54
CA ASN A 33 1.44 1.95 -6.37
C ASN A 33 0.91 0.78 -5.54
N MET A 34 1.22 0.79 -4.25
CA MET A 34 0.74 -0.18 -3.28
C MET A 34 -0.44 0.35 -2.46
N ASP A 35 -1.41 0.99 -3.13
CA ASP A 35 -2.63 1.51 -2.49
C ASP A 35 -3.39 0.44 -1.71
N GLY A 36 -3.47 -0.78 -2.26
CA GLY A 36 -4.10 -1.92 -1.58
C GLY A 36 -3.42 -2.29 -0.26
N THR A 37 -2.08 -2.18 -0.21
CA THR A 37 -1.29 -2.42 1.01
C THR A 37 -1.55 -1.32 2.03
N ALA A 38 -1.53 -0.05 1.62
CA ALA A 38 -1.82 1.08 2.52
C ALA A 38 -3.22 0.97 3.14
N LEU A 39 -4.21 0.61 2.33
CA LEU A 39 -5.59 0.45 2.79
C LEU A 39 -5.72 -0.73 3.75
N TYR A 40 -5.08 -1.87 3.42
CA TYR A 40 -5.01 -3.04 4.30
C TYR A 40 -4.40 -2.70 5.66
N GLU A 41 -3.23 -2.05 5.69
CA GLU A 41 -2.53 -1.68 6.92
C GLU A 41 -3.33 -0.71 7.78
N ALA A 42 -3.95 0.30 7.16
CA ALA A 42 -4.76 1.27 7.88
C ALA A 42 -5.99 0.61 8.54
N VAL A 43 -6.71 -0.23 7.79
CA VAL A 43 -7.89 -0.95 8.31
C VAL A 43 -7.47 -1.95 9.38
N ALA A 44 -6.38 -2.70 9.18
CA ALA A 44 -5.87 -3.66 10.15
C ALA A 44 -5.45 -2.97 11.46
N ALA A 45 -4.82 -1.80 11.40
CA ALA A 45 -4.39 -1.06 12.58
C ALA A 45 -5.57 -0.57 13.41
N ILE A 46 -6.60 -0.03 12.74
CA ILE A 46 -7.84 0.39 13.40
C ILE A 46 -8.56 -0.82 14.01
N PHE A 47 -8.63 -1.94 13.29
CA PHE A 47 -9.23 -3.17 13.78
C PHE A 47 -8.52 -3.72 15.02
N ILE A 48 -7.19 -3.75 15.03
CA ILE A 48 -6.39 -4.18 16.19
C ILE A 48 -6.63 -3.25 17.38
N ALA A 49 -6.69 -1.93 17.16
CA ALA A 49 -7.00 -0.97 18.22
C ALA A 49 -8.37 -1.27 18.84
N GLN A 50 -9.39 -1.49 18.01
CA GLN A 50 -10.75 -1.80 18.44
C GLN A 50 -10.83 -3.13 19.21
N MET A 51 -10.13 -4.18 18.75
CA MET A 51 -10.09 -5.47 19.45
C MET A 51 -9.45 -5.37 20.84
N ASN A 52 -8.49 -4.46 21.02
CA ASN A 52 -7.85 -4.21 22.31
C ASN A 52 -8.58 -3.15 23.16
N GLY A 53 -9.76 -2.67 22.73
CA GLY A 53 -10.52 -1.64 23.44
C GLY A 53 -9.86 -0.25 23.42
N VAL A 54 -8.90 -0.02 22.52
CA VAL A 54 -8.22 1.27 22.37
C VAL A 54 -8.99 2.14 21.39
N HIS A 55 -9.49 3.27 21.86
CA HIS A 55 -10.08 4.29 21.00
C HIS A 55 -8.99 5.17 20.38
N LEU A 56 -8.87 5.12 19.06
CA LEU A 56 -7.99 6.02 18.33
C LEU A 56 -8.61 7.41 18.25
N SER A 57 -7.84 8.41 18.65
CA SER A 57 -8.18 9.82 18.40
C SER A 57 -8.07 10.15 16.92
N PHE A 58 -8.70 11.25 16.49
CA PHE A 58 -8.61 11.74 15.11
C PHE A 58 -7.16 11.92 14.65
N GLY A 59 -6.28 12.43 15.53
CA GLY A 59 -4.86 12.58 15.23
C GLY A 59 -4.15 11.25 14.96
N GLN A 60 -4.45 10.21 15.74
CA GLN A 60 -3.89 8.87 15.52
C GLN A 60 -4.38 8.24 14.23
N VAL A 61 -5.64 8.45 13.85
CA VAL A 61 -6.16 7.96 12.55
C VAL A 61 -5.41 8.62 11.39
N VAL A 62 -5.16 9.93 11.45
CA VAL A 62 -4.36 10.63 10.44
C VAL A 62 -2.92 10.10 10.40
N THR A 63 -2.31 9.85 11.57
CA THR A 63 -0.97 9.24 11.66
C THR A 63 -0.95 7.86 11.00
N VAL A 64 -1.92 6.99 11.28
CA VAL A 64 -2.04 5.65 10.65
C VAL A 64 -2.13 5.77 9.14
N SER A 65 -2.99 6.66 8.63
CA SER A 65 -3.12 6.84 7.17
C SER A 65 -1.80 7.28 6.55
N LEU A 66 -1.12 8.26 7.13
CA LEU A 66 0.16 8.75 6.60
C LEU A 66 1.26 7.68 6.66
N THR A 67 1.40 6.98 7.80
CA THR A 67 2.44 5.96 7.96
C THR A 67 2.19 4.75 7.07
N ALA A 68 0.94 4.31 6.91
CA ALA A 68 0.57 3.22 6.00
C ALA A 68 0.85 3.59 4.53
N THR A 69 0.53 4.82 4.10
CA THR A 69 0.87 5.27 2.72
C THR A 69 2.37 5.35 2.49
N LEU A 70 3.14 5.80 3.48
CA LEU A 70 4.60 5.86 3.35
C LEU A 70 5.23 4.46 3.38
N ALA A 71 4.71 3.56 4.22
CA ALA A 71 5.18 2.19 4.34
C ALA A 71 4.88 1.35 3.09
N SER A 72 3.71 1.57 2.46
CA SER A 72 3.31 0.82 1.27
C SER A 72 4.25 1.01 0.08
N ILE A 73 4.82 2.21 -0.09
CA ILE A 73 5.83 2.48 -1.14
C ILE A 73 7.11 1.66 -0.91
N GLY A 74 7.50 1.45 0.35
CA GLY A 74 8.71 0.70 0.72
C GLY A 74 8.56 -0.82 0.71
N ALA A 75 7.33 -1.32 0.86
CA ALA A 75 7.03 -2.74 1.05
C ALA A 75 7.36 -3.63 -0.16
N ALA A 76 7.43 -3.05 -1.36
CA ALA A 76 7.62 -3.80 -2.61
C ALA A 76 8.96 -4.56 -2.72
N SER A 77 9.91 -4.30 -1.82
CA SER A 77 11.31 -4.71 -1.95
C SER A 77 11.70 -5.98 -1.17
N VAL A 78 10.86 -6.48 -0.23
CA VAL A 78 11.27 -7.57 0.68
C VAL A 78 10.18 -8.65 0.84
N PRO A 79 10.50 -9.96 0.67
CA PRO A 79 9.60 -11.05 1.08
C PRO A 79 9.32 -10.94 2.60
N SER A 80 8.05 -10.95 3.01
CA SER A 80 7.57 -10.63 4.38
C SER A 80 7.46 -9.16 4.74
N ALA A 81 7.57 -8.23 3.78
CA ALA A 81 7.42 -6.80 4.04
C ALA A 81 6.10 -6.43 4.73
N GLY A 82 4.99 -7.10 4.40
CA GLY A 82 3.67 -6.79 4.97
C GLY A 82 3.57 -6.94 6.50
N LEU A 83 4.33 -7.86 7.12
CA LEU A 83 4.37 -7.96 8.58
C LEU A 83 5.22 -6.84 9.19
N VAL A 84 6.32 -6.47 8.53
CA VAL A 84 7.25 -5.42 9.02
C VAL A 84 6.60 -4.04 8.92
N THR A 85 5.93 -3.75 7.80
CA THR A 85 5.22 -2.49 7.62
C THR A 85 4.02 -2.37 8.56
N MET A 86 3.32 -3.48 8.82
CA MET A 86 2.25 -3.49 9.81
C MET A 86 2.74 -3.16 11.23
N LEU A 87 3.87 -3.74 11.66
CA LEU A 87 4.49 -3.40 12.95
C LEU A 87 4.90 -1.91 13.01
N LEU A 88 5.40 -1.35 11.91
CA LEU A 88 5.73 0.07 11.83
C LEU A 88 4.50 0.96 12.04
N VAL A 89 3.36 0.61 11.43
CA VAL A 89 2.11 1.36 11.57
C VAL A 89 1.56 1.26 13.00
N LEU A 90 1.59 0.08 13.62
CA LEU A 90 1.12 -0.12 15.00
C LEU A 90 1.99 0.63 16.02
N THR A 91 3.31 0.53 15.88
CA THR A 91 4.26 1.26 16.76
C THR A 91 4.12 2.77 16.63
N ALA A 92 3.79 3.30 15.45
CA ALA A 92 3.57 4.74 15.23
C ALA A 92 2.38 5.30 16.04
N VAL A 93 1.42 4.46 16.43
CA VAL A 93 0.28 4.85 17.27
C VAL A 93 0.31 4.27 18.68
N GLY A 94 1.39 3.58 19.05
CA GLY A 94 1.59 3.01 20.38
C GLY A 94 0.73 1.78 20.67
N LEU A 95 0.34 1.04 19.64
CA LEU A 95 -0.38 -0.23 19.77
C LEU A 95 0.62 -1.41 19.82
N PRO A 96 0.31 -2.47 20.60
CA PRO A 96 1.09 -3.72 20.60
C PRO A 96 1.02 -4.46 19.27
#